data_AF-A0A0D0N105-F1
#
_entry.id   AF-A0A0D0N105-F1
#
_cell.length_a   1.000
_cell.length_b   1.000
_cell.length_c   1.000
_cell.angle_alpha   90.00
_cell.angle_beta   90.00
_cell.angle_gamma   90.00
#
_symmetry.space_group_name_H-M   'P 1'
#
loop_
_entity.id
_entity.type
_entity.pdbx_description
1 polymer ?
#
loop_
_entity_poly.entity_id
_entity_poly.type
_entity_poly.pdbx_seq_one_letter_code
_entity_poly.pdbx_strand_id
1 'polypeptide(L)'
;MSREEIKQRVLDALGVILVDKAEIRDDATFKDLRLDDEDVDELFAQLGGEFNFEFPDFIRKRALNKPEHLSLPMVVDLILLMQQESSPEGDSQKKKRRRAPSRH
;
A
#
# COMPACT_ATOMS: atom_id res chain seq x y z
N MET A 1 -0.90 -6.16 9.07
CA MET A 1 0.39 -6.61 8.52
C MET A 1 1.48 -5.56 8.75
N SER A 2 2.75 -5.95 8.72
CA SER A 2 3.87 -5.00 8.76
C SER A 2 4.14 -4.41 7.37
N ARG A 3 4.66 -3.17 7.34
CA ARG A 3 5.04 -2.49 6.09
C ARG A 3 5.97 -3.34 5.21
N GLU A 4 6.89 -4.07 5.83
CA GLU A 4 7.83 -4.97 5.15
C GLU A 4 7.13 -6.14 4.46
N GLU A 5 6.10 -6.73 5.08
CA GLU A 5 5.35 -7.83 4.45
C GLU A 5 4.56 -7.35 3.24
N ILE A 6 3.90 -6.19 3.36
CA ILE A 6 3.20 -5.57 2.24
C ILE A 6 4.18 -5.27 1.10
N LYS A 7 5.35 -4.70 1.44
CA LYS A 7 6.43 -4.43 0.48
C LYS A 7 6.88 -5.71 -0.22
N GLN A 8 7.12 -6.79 0.51
CA GLN A 8 7.51 -8.08 -0.08
C GLN A 8 6.46 -8.62 -1.04
N ARG A 9 5.16 -8.53 -0.70
CA ARG A 9 4.06 -8.94 -1.59
C ARG A 9 3.97 -8.10 -2.87
N VAL A 10 4.19 -6.78 -2.75
CA VAL A 10 4.27 -5.89 -3.91
C VAL A 10 5.44 -6.25 -4.81
N LEU A 11 6.61 -6.53 -4.23
CA LEU A 11 7.79 -6.94 -4.98
C LEU A 11 7.60 -8.31 -5.66
N ASP A 12 6.94 -9.26 -5.00
CA ASP A 12 6.63 -10.57 -5.55
C ASP A 12 5.70 -10.46 -6.77
N ALA A 13 4.61 -9.69 -6.66
CA ALA A 13 3.71 -9.40 -7.77
C ALA A 13 4.42 -8.72 -8.93
N LEU A 14 5.26 -7.73 -8.65
CA LEU A 14 6.09 -7.09 -9.67
C LEU A 14 7.12 -8.04 -10.27
N GLY A 15 7.66 -8.98 -9.50
CA GLY A 15 8.57 -10.01 -10.00
C GLY A 15 7.89 -10.95 -11.00
N VAL A 16 6.59 -11.22 -10.83
CA VAL A 16 5.75 -12.01 -11.75
C VAL A 16 5.41 -11.23 -13.03
N ILE A 17 5.25 -9.91 -12.92
CA ILE A 17 4.94 -9.05 -14.08
C ILE A 17 6.22 -8.71 -14.87
N LEU A 18 7.30 -8.40 -14.16
CA LEU A 18 8.59 -7.94 -14.70
C LEU A 18 9.61 -9.07 -14.84
N VAL A 19 9.15 -10.32 -14.98
CA VAL A 19 9.86 -11.64 -14.97
C VAL A 19 11.29 -11.67 -15.54
N ASP A 20 11.68 -10.73 -16.40
CA ASP A 20 12.98 -10.72 -17.08
C ASP A 20 13.73 -9.37 -17.10
N LYS A 21 13.17 -8.24 -16.61
CA LYS A 21 13.65 -6.91 -17.04
C LYS A 21 14.21 -5.92 -16.02
N ALA A 22 14.15 -6.14 -14.71
CA ALA A 22 14.69 -5.14 -13.78
C ALA A 22 15.16 -5.72 -12.45
N GLU A 23 16.33 -5.25 -11.99
CA GLU A 23 16.60 -5.20 -10.56
C GLU A 23 15.55 -4.29 -9.93
N ILE A 24 14.49 -4.88 -9.37
CA ILE A 24 13.41 -4.12 -8.74
C ILE A 24 13.98 -3.46 -7.48
N ARG A 25 14.37 -2.20 -7.63
CA ARG A 25 14.81 -1.38 -6.51
C ARG A 25 13.60 -1.06 -5.65
N ASP A 26 13.80 -1.04 -4.35
CA ASP A 26 12.71 -0.81 -3.42
C ASP A 26 12.17 0.62 -3.43
N ASP A 27 12.93 1.56 -3.96
CA ASP A 27 12.52 2.95 -4.20
C ASP A 27 12.18 3.20 -5.69
N ALA A 28 12.01 2.15 -6.49
CA ALA A 28 11.66 2.29 -7.90
C ALA A 28 10.29 2.99 -8.07
N THR A 29 10.18 3.72 -9.17
CA THR A 29 8.92 4.33 -9.59
C THR A 29 8.28 3.47 -10.68
N PHE A 30 6.97 3.60 -10.88
CA PHE A 30 6.27 2.90 -11.95
C PHE A 30 6.85 3.27 -13.33
N LYS A 31 7.41 4.48 -13.46
CA LYS A 31 8.13 4.92 -14.66
C LYS A 31 9.46 4.20 -14.86
N ASP A 32 10.17 3.89 -13.78
CA ASP A 32 11.43 3.15 -13.80
C ASP A 32 11.18 1.69 -14.19
N LEU A 33 10.09 1.13 -13.67
CA LEU A 33 9.62 -0.23 -13.95
C LEU A 33 9.01 -0.37 -15.35
N ARG A 34 8.73 0.74 -16.04
CA ARG A 34 8.11 0.79 -17.37
C ARG A 34 6.85 -0.08 -17.48
N LEU A 35 5.99 0.01 -16.48
CA LEU A 35 4.71 -0.72 -16.46
C LEU A 35 3.75 -0.10 -17.48
N ASP A 36 3.22 -0.93 -18.38
CA ASP A 36 2.15 -0.56 -19.31
C ASP A 36 0.78 -0.61 -18.63
N ASP A 37 -0.29 -0.24 -19.35
CA ASP A 37 -1.66 -0.20 -18.81
C ASP A 37 -2.12 -1.56 -18.29
N GLU A 38 -1.81 -2.62 -19.05
CA GLU A 38 -2.11 -4.01 -18.69
C GLU A 38 -1.33 -4.45 -17.43
N ASP A 39 -0.03 -4.14 -17.36
CA ASP A 39 0.80 -4.46 -16.20
C ASP A 39 0.30 -3.79 -14.92
N VAL A 40 -0.13 -2.53 -15.04
CA VAL A 40 -0.69 -1.76 -13.93
C VAL A 40 -1.99 -2.39 -13.45
N ASP A 41 -2.88 -2.78 -14.38
CA ASP A 41 -4.15 -3.40 -14.03
C ASP A 41 -3.96 -4.76 -13.36
N GLU A 42 -3.10 -5.62 -13.91
CA GLU A 42 -2.74 -6.91 -13.30
C GLU A 42 -2.11 -6.74 -11.92
N LEU A 43 -1.19 -5.80 -11.74
CA LEU A 43 -0.56 -5.53 -10.45
C LEU A 43 -1.61 -5.17 -9.40
N PHE A 44 -2.50 -4.22 -9.71
CA PHE A 44 -3.52 -3.79 -8.76
C PHE A 44 -4.58 -4.87 -8.51
N ALA A 45 -4.93 -5.66 -9.52
CA ALA A 45 -5.85 -6.80 -9.37
C ALA A 45 -5.25 -7.89 -8.46
N GLN A 46 -3.98 -8.24 -8.67
CA GLN A 46 -3.28 -9.22 -7.86
C GLN A 46 -3.11 -8.76 -6.41
N LEU A 47 -2.67 -7.51 -6.21
CA LEU A 47 -2.57 -6.94 -4.87
C LEU A 47 -3.93 -6.83 -4.19
N GLY A 48 -4.96 -6.39 -4.92
CA GLY A 48 -6.31 -6.29 -4.37
C GLY A 48 -6.89 -7.64 -3.94
N GLY A 49 -6.64 -8.69 -4.72
CA GLY A 49 -6.97 -10.08 -4.36
C GLY A 49 -6.20 -10.57 -3.14
N GLU A 50 -4.88 -10.38 -3.11
CA GLU A 50 -3.99 -10.83 -2.02
C GLU A 50 -4.35 -10.20 -0.67
N PHE A 51 -4.71 -8.91 -0.67
CA PHE A 51 -5.06 -8.19 0.54
C PHE A 51 -6.57 -8.09 0.78
N ASN A 52 -7.39 -8.69 -0.09
CA ASN A 52 -8.85 -8.71 -0.02
C ASN A 52 -9.46 -7.30 0.07
N PHE A 53 -8.97 -6.35 -0.74
CA PHE A 53 -9.55 -5.01 -0.92
C PHE A 53 -9.44 -4.56 -2.38
N GLU A 54 -10.26 -3.61 -2.80
CA GLU A 54 -10.17 -3.03 -4.14
C GLU A 54 -9.49 -1.67 -4.13
N PHE A 55 -8.47 -1.49 -5.00
CA PHE A 55 -7.86 -0.19 -5.18
C PHE A 55 -8.81 0.74 -5.94
N PRO A 56 -9.00 1.99 -5.48
CA PRO A 56 -9.86 2.93 -6.16
C PRO A 56 -9.27 3.35 -7.52
N ASP A 57 -10.14 3.56 -8.51
CA ASP A 57 -9.76 3.90 -9.89
C ASP A 57 -8.82 5.10 -10.03
N PHE A 58 -8.89 6.06 -9.11
CA PHE A 58 -8.02 7.23 -9.15
C PHE A 58 -6.53 6.84 -8.98
N ILE A 59 -6.24 5.77 -8.25
CA ILE A 59 -4.89 5.26 -8.05
C ILE A 59 -4.37 4.63 -9.33
N ARG A 60 -5.18 3.79 -9.98
CA ARG A 60 -4.90 3.25 -11.32
C ARG A 60 -4.65 4.38 -12.32
N LYS A 61 -5.58 5.35 -12.42
CA LYS A 61 -5.41 6.51 -13.30
C LYS A 61 -4.15 7.31 -12.98
N ARG A 62 -3.77 7.44 -11.70
CA ARG A 62 -2.55 8.14 -11.30
C ARG A 62 -1.29 7.36 -11.69
N ALA A 63 -1.30 6.03 -11.58
CA ALA A 63 -0.22 5.17 -12.06
C ALA A 63 0.02 5.37 -13.56
N LEU A 64 -1.06 5.45 -14.34
CA LEU A 64 -1.00 5.61 -15.80
C LEU A 64 -0.62 7.03 -16.25
N ASN A 65 -1.24 8.05 -15.63
CA ASN A 65 -1.04 9.45 -16.04
C ASN A 65 0.25 10.05 -15.46
N LYS A 66 0.67 9.59 -14.28
CA LYS A 66 1.82 10.12 -13.54
C LYS A 66 2.63 8.99 -12.87
N PRO A 67 3.21 8.06 -13.67
CA PRO A 67 3.99 6.94 -13.15
C PRO A 67 5.27 7.37 -12.42
N GLU A 68 5.77 8.58 -12.66
CA GLU A 68 6.92 9.15 -11.92
C GLU A 68 6.57 9.62 -10.51
N HIS A 69 5.29 9.91 -10.24
CA HIS A 69 4.81 10.29 -8.92
C HIS A 69 4.31 9.10 -8.11
N LEU A 70 4.37 7.89 -8.67
CA LEU A 70 3.95 6.66 -8.01
C LEU A 70 5.17 5.76 -7.81
N SER A 71 5.58 5.64 -6.57
CA SER A 71 6.70 4.77 -6.16
C SER A 71 6.19 3.54 -5.42
N LEU A 72 6.96 2.46 -5.44
CA LEU A 72 6.68 1.28 -4.61
C LEU A 72 6.37 1.60 -3.14
N PRO A 73 7.17 2.43 -2.43
CA PRO A 73 6.85 2.79 -1.05
C PRO A 73 5.52 3.54 -0.90
N MET A 74 5.08 4.30 -1.92
CA MET A 74 3.76 4.94 -1.88
C MET A 74 2.61 3.94 -2.02
N VAL A 75 2.77 2.93 -2.88
CA VAL A 75 1.78 1.86 -3.00
C VAL A 75 1.70 1.09 -1.67
N VAL A 76 2.85 0.76 -1.08
CA VAL A 76 2.91 0.11 0.23
C VAL A 76 2.24 0.94 1.32
N ASP A 77 2.50 2.26 1.37
CA ASP A 77 1.84 3.16 2.32
C ASP A 77 0.33 3.23 2.11
N LEU A 78 -0.13 3.28 0.85
CA LEU A 78 -1.54 3.27 0.51
C LEU A 78 -2.23 1.99 1.00
N ILE A 79 -1.63 0.82 0.75
CA ILE A 79 -2.13 -0.47 1.23
C ILE A 79 -2.21 -0.48 2.75
N LEU A 80 -1.16 0.01 3.42
CA LEU A 80 -1.10 0.09 4.87
C LEU A 80 -2.21 0.99 5.44
N LEU A 81 -2.47 2.14 4.81
CA LEU A 81 -3.56 3.05 5.16
C LEU A 81 -4.93 2.37 5.00
N MET A 82 -5.16 1.68 3.89
CA MET A 82 -6.43 0.98 3.62
C MET A 82 -6.65 -0.20 4.59
N GLN A 83 -5.57 -0.89 4.99
CA GLN A 83 -5.62 -1.92 6.03
C GLN A 83 -5.95 -1.33 7.41
N GLN A 84 -5.43 -0.14 7.72
CA GLN A 84 -5.71 0.53 8.99
C GLN A 84 -7.14 1.06 9.07
N GLU A 85 -7.69 1.62 7.99
CA GLU A 85 -9.10 2.05 7.96
C GLU A 85 -10.08 0.87 8.12
N SER A 86 -9.70 -0.31 7.61
CA SER A 86 -10.51 -1.54 7.75
C SER A 86 -10.48 -2.15 9.15
N SER A 87 -9.60 -1.66 10.04
CA SER A 87 -9.48 -2.12 11.42
C SER A 87 -10.04 -1.05 12.37
N PRO A 88 -11.24 -1.21 12.96
CA PRO A 88 -11.80 -0.24 13.90
C PRO A 88 -11.14 -0.34 15.29
N GLU A 89 -9.80 -0.29 15.36
CA GLU A 89 -9.08 -0.23 16.64
C GLU A 89 -7.97 0.82 16.55
N GLY A 90 -8.31 2.04 16.95
CA GLY A 90 -7.35 3.14 16.89
C GLY A 90 -7.71 4.45 17.59
N ASP A 91 -8.78 4.55 18.40
CA ASP A 91 -8.93 5.66 19.35
C ASP A 91 -9.10 5.13 20.77
N SER A 92 -7.99 4.71 21.36
CA SER A 92 -7.87 4.46 22.79
C SER A 92 -6.52 4.94 23.28
N GLN A 93 -6.19 6.21 23.01
CA GLN A 93 -5.24 6.93 23.87
C GLN A 93 -5.27 8.45 23.65
N LYS A 94 -6.20 9.13 24.34
CA LYS A 94 -5.91 10.44 24.98
C LYS A 94 -7.01 10.85 25.97
N LYS A 95 -6.85 10.51 27.25
CA LYS A 95 -6.71 11.52 28.32
C LYS A 95 -6.30 10.91 29.66
N LYS A 96 -4.98 10.97 29.83
CA LYS A 96 -4.26 11.14 31.09
C LYS A 96 -5.05 11.94 32.16
N ARG A 97 -5.01 11.41 33.39
CA ARG A 97 -4.69 12.06 34.68
C ARG A 97 -5.83 12.50 35.61
N ARG A 98 -5.84 11.82 36.78
CA ARG A 98 -5.98 12.33 38.17
C ARG A 98 -7.40 12.85 38.50
N ARG A 99 -8.12 12.37 39.52
CA ARG A 99 -7.77 12.05 40.92
C ARG A 99 -8.92 11.22 41.52
N ALA A 100 -8.61 10.23 42.35
CA ALA A 100 -9.48 9.90 43.49
C ALA A 100 -9.20 10.94 44.61
N PRO A 101 -10.02 11.10 45.67
CA PRO A 101 -11.30 10.45 45.99
C PRO A 101 -12.41 11.47 46.32
N SER A 102 -13.63 11.01 46.58
CA SER A 102 -14.34 11.50 47.78
C SER A 102 -15.41 10.51 48.21
N ARG A 103 -15.45 10.34 49.53
CA ARG A 103 -16.22 9.42 50.36
C ARG A 103 -17.16 10.30 51.20
N HIS A 104 -18.29 9.73 51.60
CA HIS A 104 -19.38 10.27 52.44
C HIS A 104 -20.43 11.13 51.75
#